data_AF-A0A950SHP3-F1
#
_entry.id   AF-A0A950SHP3-F1
#
_cell.length_a   1.000
_cell.length_b   1.000
_cell.length_c   1.000
_cell.angle_alpha   90.00
_cell.angle_beta   90.00
_cell.angle_gamma   90.00
#
_symmetry.space_group_name_H-M   'P 1'
#
loop_
_entity.id
_entity.type
_entity.pdbx_description
1 polymer ?
#
loop_
_entity_poly.entity_id
_entity_poly.type
_entity_poly.pdbx_seq_one_letter_code
_entity_poly.pdbx_strand_id
1 'polypeptide(L)'
;MFEEVNSFGTSLGGDVTRRIRKQYVGYFRGKRSFFTVELQRQRVLVYLALDPNNIKPWNEEAMRDATDIGHFGMGDTEFSLRNVDQLDELKTLIQTAYDARG
;
A
#
# COMPACT_ATOMS: atom_id res chain seq x y z
N MET A 1 11.48 2.45 -7.78
CA MET A 1 10.23 2.69 -7.03
C MET A 1 9.42 1.40 -6.83
N PHE A 2 8.76 0.83 -7.85
CA PHE A 2 7.99 -0.42 -7.67
C PHE A 2 8.80 -1.57 -7.07
N GLU A 3 10.01 -1.84 -7.59
CA GLU A 3 10.86 -2.94 -7.12
C GLU A 3 11.19 -2.82 -5.61
N GLU A 4 11.36 -1.60 -5.10
CA GLU A 4 11.62 -1.37 -3.69
C GLU A 4 10.39 -1.63 -2.83
N VAL A 5 9.22 -1.16 -3.26
CA VAL A 5 7.94 -1.45 -2.59
C VAL A 5 7.67 -2.96 -2.61
N ASN A 6 7.96 -3.62 -3.73
CA ASN A 6 7.79 -5.06 -3.89
C ASN A 6 8.74 -5.86 -3.00
N SER A 7 10.02 -5.48 -2.95
CA SER A 7 11.03 -6.10 -2.11
C SER A 7 10.65 -5.97 -0.63
N PHE A 8 10.33 -4.75 -0.19
CA PHE A 8 9.93 -4.48 1.18
C PHE A 8 8.67 -5.26 1.58
N GLY A 9 7.59 -5.18 0.80
CA GLY A 9 6.34 -5.87 1.11
C GLY A 9 6.51 -7.39 1.23
N THR A 10 7.39 -7.98 0.41
CA THR A 10 7.67 -9.42 0.45
C THR A 10 8.59 -9.81 1.62
N SER A 11 9.39 -8.88 2.14
CA SER A 11 10.32 -9.16 3.26
C SER A 11 9.68 -9.10 4.66
N LEU A 12 8.43 -8.64 4.79
CA LEU A 12 7.79 -8.43 6.09
C LEU A 12 7.47 -9.70 6.88
N GLY A 13 7.38 -10.86 6.21
CA GLY A 13 7.13 -12.14 6.88
C GLY A 13 7.07 -13.33 5.93
N GLY A 14 7.30 -14.53 6.46
CA GLY A 14 7.24 -15.77 5.70
C GLY A 14 5.81 -16.18 5.30
N ASP A 15 4.79 -15.58 5.90
CA ASP A 15 3.36 -15.74 5.63
C ASP A 15 2.82 -14.73 4.60
N VAL A 16 3.69 -13.89 4.04
CA VAL A 16 3.33 -12.97 2.97
C VAL A 16 3.18 -13.71 1.65
N THR A 17 2.06 -13.51 0.96
CA THR A 17 1.85 -13.97 -0.41
C THR A 17 1.59 -12.80 -1.35
N ARG A 18 2.24 -12.84 -2.53
CA ARG A 18 2.07 -11.86 -3.60
C ARG A 18 1.13 -12.40 -4.67
N ARG A 19 0.15 -11.61 -5.08
CA ARG A 19 -0.81 -11.96 -6.14
C ARG A 19 -0.82 -10.89 -7.22
N ILE A 20 -0.37 -11.27 -8.42
CA ILE A 20 -0.34 -10.39 -9.58
C ILE A 20 -1.70 -10.47 -10.30
N ARG A 21 -2.33 -9.32 -10.53
CA ARG A 21 -3.54 -9.16 -11.33
C ARG A 21 -3.25 -8.25 -12.53
N LYS A 22 -4.19 -8.19 -13.48
CA LYS A 22 -4.05 -7.35 -14.68
C LYS A 22 -3.89 -5.86 -14.33
N GLN A 23 -4.53 -5.42 -13.25
CA GLN A 23 -4.62 -3.99 -12.88
C GLN A 23 -3.75 -3.61 -11.68
N TYR A 24 -3.36 -4.58 -10.84
CA TYR A 24 -2.62 -4.30 -9.61
C TYR A 24 -1.84 -5.53 -9.12
N VAL A 25 -0.94 -5.32 -8.17
CA VAL A 25 -0.26 -6.38 -7.41
C VAL A 25 -0.72 -6.29 -5.97
N GLY A 26 -1.27 -7.37 -5.42
CA GLY A 26 -1.72 -7.43 -4.03
C GLY A 26 -0.77 -8.21 -3.13
N TYR A 27 -0.61 -7.74 -1.90
CA TYR A 27 0.22 -8.36 -0.87
C TYR A 27 -0.68 -8.77 0.30
N PHE A 28 -0.60 -10.05 0.66
CA PHE A 28 -1.52 -10.69 1.59
C PHE A 28 -0.77 -11.32 2.74
N ARG A 29 -1.28 -11.12 3.96
CA ARG A 29 -0.91 -11.91 5.13
C ARG A 29 -2.01 -12.95 5.34
N GLY A 30 -1.69 -14.21 5.08
CA GLY A 30 -2.71 -15.28 5.00
C GLY A 30 -3.78 -14.99 3.93
N LYS A 31 -5.03 -14.78 4.36
CA LYS A 31 -6.17 -14.51 3.45
C LYS A 31 -6.48 -13.02 3.26
N ARG A 32 -5.89 -12.12 4.05
CA ARG A 32 -6.21 -10.69 4.07
C ARG A 32 -5.12 -9.89 3.38
N SER A 33 -5.49 -9.03 2.43
CA SER A 33 -4.53 -8.07 1.87
C SER A 33 -4.20 -7.00 2.91
N PHE A 34 -2.95 -6.57 2.93
CA PHE A 34 -2.51 -5.45 3.76
C PHE A 34 -2.12 -4.23 2.92
N PHE A 35 -1.67 -4.43 1.68
CA PHE A 35 -1.65 -3.36 0.68
C PHE A 35 -1.76 -3.91 -0.75
N THR A 36 -2.06 -3.02 -1.68
CA THR A 36 -2.03 -3.28 -3.11
C THR A 36 -1.29 -2.16 -3.84
N VAL A 37 -0.71 -2.50 -4.99
CA VAL A 37 0.06 -1.58 -5.82
C VAL A 37 -0.53 -1.53 -7.22
N GLU A 38 -0.91 -0.34 -7.66
CA GLU A 38 -1.31 -0.04 -9.03
C GLU A 38 -0.22 0.79 -9.70
N LEU A 39 0.28 0.28 -10.83
CA LEU A 39 1.30 0.97 -11.62
C LEU A 39 0.64 1.92 -12.61
N GLN A 40 0.87 3.23 -12.44
CA GLN A 40 0.42 4.26 -13.37
C GLN A 40 1.62 4.82 -14.15
N ARG A 41 1.34 5.53 -15.25
CA ARG A 41 2.39 6.04 -16.16
C ARG A 41 3.43 6.95 -15.48
N GLN A 42 3.03 7.71 -14.46
CA GLN A 42 3.89 8.72 -13.81
C GLN A 42 4.09 8.49 -12.30
N ARG A 43 3.42 7.49 -11.72
CA ARG A 43 3.42 7.25 -10.27
C ARG A 43 3.05 5.82 -9.95
N VAL A 44 3.35 5.43 -8.72
CA VAL A 44 2.88 4.17 -8.14
C VAL A 44 1.79 4.51 -7.13
N LEU A 45 0.57 4.02 -7.37
CA LEU A 45 -0.50 4.13 -6.37
C LEU A 45 -0.44 2.93 -5.45
N VAL A 46 -0.48 3.19 -4.16
CA VAL A 46 -0.51 2.16 -3.13
C VAL A 46 -1.77 2.32 -2.32
N TYR A 47 -2.61 1.31 -2.28
CA TYR A 47 -3.76 1.27 -1.37
C TYR A 47 -3.40 0.44 -0.15
N LEU A 48 -3.51 1.05 1.01
CA LEU A 48 -3.16 0.49 2.31
C LEU A 48 -4.44 0.10 3.04
N ALA A 49 -4.41 -1.07 3.66
CA ALA A 49 -5.52 -1.59 4.43
C ALA A 49 -5.58 -0.94 5.83
N LEU A 50 -5.63 0.40 5.86
CA LEU A 50 -5.60 1.28 7.02
C LEU A 50 -6.74 2.31 6.93
N ASP A 51 -7.29 2.69 8.08
CA ASP A 51 -8.35 3.71 8.18
C ASP A 51 -7.74 5.13 8.09
N PRO A 52 -8.11 5.93 7.08
CA PRO A 52 -7.53 7.26 6.87
C PRO A 52 -7.78 8.22 8.03
N ASN A 53 -8.83 8.00 8.84
CA ASN A 53 -9.13 8.85 9.99
C ASN A 53 -8.17 8.61 11.16
N ASN A 54 -7.56 7.42 11.23
CA ASN A 54 -6.71 6.99 12.33
C ASN A 54 -5.20 7.09 12.02
N ILE A 55 -4.82 7.40 10.79
CA ILE A 55 -3.41 7.57 10.41
C ILE A 55 -2.95 8.99 10.74
N LYS A 56 -1.88 9.10 11.54
CA LYS A 56 -1.18 10.36 11.85
C LYS A 56 0.34 10.13 11.90
N PRO A 57 1.15 11.08 11.40
CA PRO A 57 0.77 12.30 10.67
C PRO A 57 0.13 11.98 9.31
N TRP A 58 -0.70 12.90 8.82
CA TRP A 58 -1.35 12.78 7.50
C TRP A 58 -0.62 13.67 6.49
N ASN A 59 -0.23 13.10 5.35
CA ASN A 59 0.47 13.80 4.29
C ASN A 59 -0.50 14.18 3.16
N GLU A 60 -0.99 15.42 3.15
CA GLU A 60 -2.00 15.90 2.17
C GLU A 60 -1.52 15.82 0.71
N GLU A 61 -0.21 15.81 0.45
CA GLU A 61 0.34 15.78 -0.90
C GLU A 61 0.43 14.35 -1.47
N ALA A 62 0.57 13.35 -0.59
CA ALA A 62 0.76 11.96 -0.96
C ALA A 62 -0.43 11.07 -0.61
N MET A 63 -1.22 11.41 0.41
CA MET A 63 -2.28 10.57 0.95
C MET A 63 -3.66 11.06 0.56
N ARG A 64 -4.58 10.11 0.42
CA ARG A 64 -5.98 10.39 0.11
C ARG A 64 -6.88 9.35 0.78
N ASP A 65 -7.99 9.83 1.34
CA ASP A 65 -9.09 8.98 1.77
C ASP A 65 -9.76 8.35 0.53
N ALA A 66 -9.73 7.03 0.47
CA ALA A 66 -10.26 6.22 -0.62
C ALA A 66 -11.47 5.37 -0.21
N THR A 67 -12.08 5.60 0.97
CA THR A 67 -13.23 4.83 1.45
C THR A 67 -14.42 4.88 0.47
N ASP A 68 -14.65 6.04 -0.16
CA ASP A 68 -15.76 6.25 -1.12
C ASP A 68 -15.29 6.26 -2.59
N ILE A 69 -14.05 5.84 -2.85
CA ILE A 69 -13.45 5.90 -4.19
C ILE A 69 -13.27 4.49 -4.73
N GLY A 70 -13.95 4.18 -5.83
CA GLY A 70 -13.78 2.90 -6.52
C GLY A 70 -12.34 2.70 -6.99
N HIS A 71 -11.69 1.64 -6.51
CA HIS A 71 -10.35 1.23 -6.90
C HIS A 71 -10.28 -0.30 -7.10
N PHE A 72 -9.29 -0.79 -7.85
CA PHE A 72 -9.21 -2.22 -8.23
C PHE A 72 -8.72 -3.13 -7.10
N GLY A 73 -8.25 -2.55 -5.99
CA GLY A 73 -7.65 -3.24 -4.84
C GLY A 73 -8.55 -3.26 -3.59
N MET A 74 -7.90 -3.28 -2.42
CA MET A 74 -8.52 -3.14 -1.11
C MET A 74 -7.66 -2.20 -0.27
N GLY A 75 -8.31 -1.35 0.51
CA GLY A 75 -7.68 -0.43 1.43
C GLY A 75 -8.32 0.96 1.35
N ASP A 76 -8.50 1.58 2.51
CA ASP A 76 -9.23 2.85 2.62
C ASP A 76 -8.30 4.06 2.53
N THR A 77 -6.99 3.83 2.54
CA THR A 77 -5.97 4.88 2.40
C THR A 77 -5.17 4.69 1.12
N GLU A 78 -5.24 5.65 0.21
CA GLU A 78 -4.35 5.75 -0.96
C GLU A 78 -3.07 6.51 -0.59
N PHE A 79 -1.94 6.04 -1.07
CA PHE A 79 -0.66 6.73 -1.08
C PHE A 79 -0.11 6.82 -2.51
N SER A 80 0.11 8.04 -2.99
CA SER A 80 0.63 8.36 -4.32
C SER A 80 2.15 8.53 -4.28
N LEU A 81 2.89 7.44 -4.46
CA LEU A 81 4.35 7.45 -4.53
C LEU A 81 4.83 8.04 -5.88
N ARG A 82 5.44 9.22 -5.82
CA ARG A 82 5.92 10.00 -6.98
C ARG A 82 7.44 10.12 -7.03
N ASN A 83 8.11 10.09 -5.88
CA ASN A 83 9.55 10.20 -5.78
C ASN A 83 10.12 9.20 -4.76
N VAL A 84 11.44 9.09 -4.71
CA VAL A 84 12.15 8.14 -3.85
C VAL A 84 12.12 8.59 -2.39
N ASP A 85 12.07 9.89 -2.13
CA ASP A 85 12.09 10.46 -0.77
C ASP A 85 10.84 10.09 0.04
N GLN A 86 9.74 9.75 -0.65
CA GLN A 86 8.50 9.24 -0.06
C GLN A 86 8.54 7.75 0.34
N LEU A 87 9.60 7.01 -0.02
CA LEU A 87 9.66 5.56 0.24
C LEU A 87 9.69 5.22 1.71
N ASP A 88 10.42 5.97 2.53
CA ASP A 88 10.51 5.66 3.97
C ASP A 88 9.15 5.82 4.65
N GLU A 89 8.42 6.90 4.35
CA GLU A 89 7.04 7.11 4.83
C GLU A 89 6.12 5.97 4.39
N LEU A 90 6.16 5.62 3.11
CA LEU A 90 5.36 4.53 2.58
C LEU A 90 5.71 3.18 3.24
N LYS A 91 6.99 2.88 3.45
CA LYS A 91 7.45 1.64 4.11
C LYS A 91 6.91 1.57 5.54
N THR A 92 6.92 2.67 6.29
CA THR A 92 6.32 2.74 7.64
C THR A 92 4.82 2.42 7.58
N LEU A 93 4.08 3.01 6.65
CA LEU A 93 2.64 2.75 6.50
C LEU A 93 2.35 1.29 6.10
N ILE A 94 3.15 0.71 5.20
CA ILE A 94 3.02 -0.69 4.80
C ILE A 94 3.27 -1.63 6.00
N GLN A 95 4.30 -1.35 6.82
CA GLN A 95 4.56 -2.09 8.05
C GLN A 95 3.36 -2.01 9.00
N THR A 96 2.82 -0.82 9.23
CA THR A 96 1.62 -0.64 10.07
C THR A 96 0.43 -1.44 9.52
N ALA A 97 0.22 -1.42 8.20
CA ALA A 97 -0.84 -2.19 7.56
C ALA A 97 -0.64 -3.70 7.72
N TYR A 98 0.60 -4.18 7.63
CA TYR A 98 0.94 -5.58 7.84
C TYR A 98 0.69 -6.02 9.30
N ASP A 99 1.11 -5.23 10.27
CA ASP A 99 0.95 -5.53 11.70
C ASP A 99 -0.52 -5.50 12.13
N ALA A 100 -1.33 -4.62 11.51
CA ALA A 100 -2.78 -4.56 11.73
C ALA A 100 -3.55 -5.75 11.14
N ARG A 101 -2.90 -6.59 10.31
CA ARG A 101 -3.52 -7.77 9.70
C ARG A 101 -3.05 -9.01 10.46
N GLY A 102 -4.00 -9.72 11.06
CA GLY A 102 -3.83 -11.06 11.64
C GLY A 102 -4.67 -12.08 10.90
#